data_AF-A0A2V8JBP6-F1
#
_entry.id   AF-A0A2V8JBP6-F1
#
_cell.length_a   1.000
_cell.length_b   1.000
_cell.length_c   1.000
_cell.angle_alpha   90.00
_cell.angle_beta   90.00
_cell.angle_gamma   90.00
#
_symmetry.space_group_name_H-M   'P 1'
#
loop_
_entity.id
_entity.type
_entity.pdbx_description
1 polymer ?
#
loop_
_entity_poly.entity_id
_entity_poly.type
_entity_poly.pdbx_seq_one_letter_code
_entity_poly.pdbx_strand_id
1 'polypeptide(L)' 'MCPIYLSKQVPIPEGWFWMGSENHYRWESPRHRVWLDAFEIASITVTRREYANRISLLSA' A
#
# COMPACT_ATOMS: atom_id res chain seq x y z
N MET A 1 -3.49 20.59 1.05
CA MET A 1 -3.43 19.12 0.94
C MET A 1 -4.65 18.65 0.16
N CYS A 2 -4.45 18.21 -1.07
CA CYS A 2 -5.52 17.75 -1.96
C CYS A 2 -5.95 16.34 -1.51
N PRO A 3 -7.23 16.04 -1.21
CA PRO A 3 -7.64 14.71 -0.78
C PRO A 3 -7.81 13.83 -2.03
N ILE A 4 -6.69 13.41 -2.63
CA ILE A 4 -6.69 12.54 -3.82
C ILE A 4 -7.05 11.08 -3.49
N TYR A 5 -7.18 10.72 -2.22
CA TYR A 5 -7.63 9.41 -1.77
C TYR A 5 -8.90 9.58 -0.92
N LEU A 6 -10.02 9.05 -1.41
CA LEU A 6 -11.26 8.96 -0.62
C LEU A 6 -11.18 7.78 0.36
N SER A 7 -10.34 6.79 0.05
CA SER A 7 -10.10 5.61 0.85
C SER A 7 -9.45 5.96 2.19
N LYS A 8 -9.97 5.36 3.26
CA LYS A 8 -9.41 5.50 4.60
C LYS A 8 -7.98 4.99 4.62
N GLN A 9 -7.04 5.89 4.90
CA GLN A 9 -5.64 5.56 5.14
C GLN A 9 -5.47 5.03 6.58
N VAL A 10 -4.61 4.04 6.76
CA VAL A 10 -4.27 3.47 8.06
C VAL A 10 -2.76 3.56 8.25
N PRO A 11 -2.30 4.11 9.39
CA PRO A 11 -0.87 4.20 9.68
C PRO A 11 -0.31 2.83 10.04
N ILE A 12 0.87 2.53 9.50
CA ILE A 12 1.71 1.39 9.85
C ILE A 12 2.97 1.96 10.52
N PRO A 13 3.27 1.59 11.77
CA PRO A 13 4.44 2.09 12.48
C PRO A 13 5.73 1.54 11.85
N GLU A 14 6.83 2.26 12.06
CA GLU A 14 8.16 1.81 11.67
C GLU A 14 8.59 0.55 12.42
N GLY A 15 9.48 -0.22 11.79
CA GLY A 15 10.13 -1.35 12.45
C GLY A 15 10.69 -2.41 11.52
N TRP A 16 11.21 -3.46 12.15
CA TRP A 16 11.68 -4.64 11.45
C TRP A 16 10.53 -5.57 11.11
N PHE A 17 10.43 -5.94 9.83
CA PHE A 17 9.47 -6.92 9.33
C PHE A 17 10.20 -8.09 8.63
N TRP A 18 9.62 -9.29 8.72
CA TRP A 18 10.09 -10.46 7.99
C TRP A 18 9.40 -10.55 6.63
N MET A 19 10.13 -10.23 5.57
CA MET A 19 9.62 -10.32 4.20
C MET A 19 10.05 -11.64 3.56
N GLY A 20 9.14 -12.23 2.78
CA GLY A 20 9.36 -13.51 2.12
C GLY A 20 8.98 -14.72 2.97
N SER A 21 9.17 -15.90 2.42
CA SER A 21 8.79 -17.19 3.01
C SER A 21 9.81 -18.28 2.67
N GLU A 22 10.05 -19.18 3.61
CA GLU A 22 10.87 -20.39 3.38
C GLU A 22 10.02 -21.59 2.93
N ASN A 23 8.71 -21.54 3.18
CA ASN A 23 7.81 -22.69 3.05
C ASN A 23 6.78 -22.53 1.91
N HIS A 24 6.95 -21.53 1.04
CA HIS A 24 6.00 -21.22 -0.05
C HIS A 24 6.72 -21.22 -1.41
N TYR A 25 6.31 -20.34 -2.33
CA TYR A 25 6.89 -20.29 -3.67
C TYR A 25 8.36 -19.90 -3.62
N ARG A 26 9.16 -20.51 -4.49
CA ARG A 26 10.62 -20.30 -4.54
C ARG A 26 11.01 -18.82 -4.75
N TRP A 27 10.18 -18.04 -5.45
CA TRP A 27 10.43 -16.62 -5.68
C TRP A 27 10.07 -15.73 -4.47
N GLU A 28 9.45 -16.29 -3.44
CA GLU A 28 9.22 -15.62 -2.16
C GLU A 28 10.33 -15.91 -1.14
N SER A 29 11.24 -16.84 -1.45
CA SER A 29 12.39 -17.20 -0.61
C SER A 29 13.63 -16.38 -0.98
N PRO A 30 14.57 -16.14 -0.03
CA PRO A 30 14.51 -16.52 1.38
C PRO A 30 13.76 -15.48 2.22
N ARG A 31 13.33 -15.89 3.41
CA ARG A 31 12.77 -14.97 4.41
C ARG A 31 13.90 -14.15 5.03
N HIS A 32 13.78 -12.82 4.99
CA HIS A 32 14.80 -11.91 5.50
C HIS A 32 14.19 -10.66 6.17
N ARG A 33 14.99 -9.96 6.98
CA ARG A 33 14.55 -8.77 7.71
C ARG A 33 14.67 -7.53 6.84
N VAL A 34 13.61 -6.72 6.82
CA VAL A 34 13.56 -5.41 6.16
C VAL A 34 13.16 -4.37 7.21
N TRP A 35 13.87 -3.24 7.24
CA TRP A 35 13.46 -2.07 8.00
C TRP A 35 12.55 -1.21 7.13
N LEU A 36 11.41 -0.80 7.66
CA LEU A 36 10.53 0.17 7.02
C LEU A 36 10.28 1.32 8.00
N ASP A 37 10.35 2.54 7.48
CA ASP A 37 9.90 3.74 8.22
C ASP A 37 8.37 3.78 8.26
N ALA A 38 7.81 4.58 9.17
CA ALA A 38 6.35 4.69 9.31
C ALA A 38 5.71 5.22 8.02
N PHE A 39 4.63 4.57 7.59
CA PHE A 39 3.91 4.95 6.37
C PHE A 39 2.40 4.74 6.54
N GLU A 40 1.61 5.23 5.60
CA GLU A 40 0.18 4.99 5.56
C GLU A 40 -0.19 4.15 4.34
N ILE A 41 -1.12 3.22 4.50
CA ILE A 41 -1.68 2.43 3.41
C ILE A 41 -3.21 2.46 3.43
N ALA A 42 -3.84 2.46 2.27
CA ALA A 42 -5.29 2.41 2.16
C ALA A 42 -5.83 1.10 2.76
N SER A 43 -6.87 1.19 3.61
CA SER A 43 -7.50 0.02 4.21
C SER A 43 -8.29 -0.83 3.22
N ILE A 44 -8.61 -0.26 2.06
CA ILE A 44 -9.33 -0.90 0.97
C ILE A 44 -8.66 -0.55 -0.35
N THR A 45 -8.89 -1.38 -1.36
CA THR A 45 -8.45 -1.10 -2.72
C THR A 45 -9.21 0.09 -3.31
N VAL A 46 -8.58 0.78 -4.27
CA VAL A 46 -9.18 1.92 -4.98
C VAL A 46 -10.46 1.47 -5.68
N THR A 47 -11.54 2.21 -5.46
CA THR A 47 -12.85 1.94 -6.07
C THR A 47 -12.93 2.52 -7.48
N ARG A 48 -13.82 1.96 -8.31
CA ARG A 48 -14.11 2.48 -9.65
C ARG A 48 -14.54 3.96 -9.63
N ARG A 49 -15.27 4.37 -8.59
CA ARG A 49 -15.71 5.76 -8.41
C ARG A 49 -14.53 6.70 -8.18
N GLU A 50 -13.58 6.31 -7.32
CA GLU A 50 -12.37 7.11 -7.08
C GLU A 50 -11.51 7.22 -8.34
N TYR A 51 -11.37 6.11 -9.08
CA TYR A 51 -10.67 6.12 -10.35
C TYR A 51 -11.33 7.02 -11.40
N ALA A 52 -12.65 6.95 -11.54
CA ALA A 52 -13.41 7.82 -12.44
C ALA A 52 -13.24 9.30 -12.07
N ASN A 53 -13.36 9.64 -10.78
CA ASN A 53 -13.11 11.00 -10.30
C ASN A 53 -11.68 11.46 -10.64
N ARG A 54 -10.69 10.57 -10.48
CA ARG A 54 -9.29 10.89 -10.80
C ARG A 54 -9.11 11.17 -12.30
N ILE A 55 -9.74 10.41 -13.18
CA ILE A 55 -9.73 10.68 -14.62
C ILE A 55 -10.37 12.03 -14.93
N SER A 56 -11.55 12.32 -14.39
CA SER A 56 -12.23 13.60 -14.63
C SER A 56 -11.38 14.81 -14.21
N LEU A 57 -10.59 14.67 -13.15
CA LEU A 57 -9.68 15.73 -12.68
C LEU A 57 -8.39 15.86 -13.51
N LEU A 58 -7.94 14.81 -14.19
CA LEU A 58 -6.74 14.84 -15.03
C LEU A 58 -7.02 15.35 -16.46
N SER A 59 -8.28 15.29 -16.88
CA SER A 59 -8.74 15.69 -18.21
C SER A 59 -9.28 17.14 -18.26
N ALA A 60 -9.16 17.89 -17.17
CA ALA A 60 -9.63 19.27 -17.00
C ALA A 60 -8.45 20.23 -16.89
#